data_AF-A0A7C9DZ11-F1
#
_entry.id   AF-A0A7C9DZ11-F1
#
_cell.length_a   1.000
_cell.length_b   1.000
_cell.length_c   1.000
_cell.angle_alpha   90.00
_cell.angle_beta   90.00
_cell.angle_gamma   90.00
#
_symmetry.space_group_name_H-M   'P 1'
#
loop_
_entity.id
_entity.type
_entity.pdbx_description
1 polymer ?
#
loop_
_entity_poly.entity_id
_entity_poly.type
_entity_poly.pdbx_seq_one_letter_code
_entity_poly.pdbx_strand_id
1 'polypeptide(L)'
;ALVNNFCGVTGIQAVKEIMRPEYAEAENDDQKTPQALFSEEHEALRSMGEKWMTKTAESCALVATLIATVAFSATFQLPGAVDSKGSPILVKKACFVIFAISDAISLFTSTASILMFLSILTSRYAERDFLKS
;
A
#
# COMPACT_ATOMS: atom_id res chain seq x y z
N ALA A 1 9.38 6.38 -2.39
CA ALA A 1 10.32 7.32 -1.77
C ALA A 1 9.71 8.09 -0.58
N LEU A 2 8.62 8.85 -0.74
CA LEU A 2 8.08 9.75 0.30
C LEU A 2 7.61 9.05 1.60
N VAL A 3 6.94 7.90 1.51
CA VAL A 3 6.39 7.21 2.70
C VAL A 3 7.43 6.37 3.46
N ASN A 4 8.43 5.80 2.77
CA ASN A 4 9.54 5.07 3.39
C ASN A 4 10.45 6.00 4.20
N ASN A 5 10.64 7.23 3.70
CA ASN A 5 11.39 8.25 4.44
C ASN A 5 10.62 8.75 5.67
N PHE A 6 9.29 8.77 5.65
CA PHE A 6 8.52 9.26 6.79
C PHE A 6 8.62 8.31 7.99
N CYS A 7 8.40 7.00 7.78
CA CYS A 7 8.46 5.99 8.86
C CYS A 7 9.88 5.80 9.43
N GLY A 8 10.90 5.78 8.57
CA GLY A 8 12.30 5.64 9.00
C GLY A 8 12.83 6.86 9.76
N VAL A 9 12.46 8.07 9.34
CA VAL A 9 12.88 9.31 10.01
C VAL A 9 12.17 9.46 11.36
N THR A 10 10.89 9.08 11.47
CA THR A 10 10.18 9.09 12.75
C THR A 10 10.75 8.06 13.74
N GLY A 11 11.19 6.89 13.27
CA GLY A 11 11.79 5.87 14.13
C GLY A 11 13.09 6.35 14.77
N ILE A 12 13.98 6.96 13.98
CA ILE A 12 15.25 7.50 14.48
C ILE A 12 15.01 8.66 15.44
N GLN A 13 14.05 9.55 15.14
CA GLN A 13 13.71 10.65 16.03
C GLN A 13 13.12 10.14 17.36
N ALA A 14 12.24 9.14 17.32
CA ALA A 14 11.66 8.54 18.52
C ALA A 14 12.73 7.90 19.41
N VAL A 15 13.71 7.22 18.81
CA VAL A 15 14.88 6.69 19.52
C VAL A 15 15.65 7.81 20.21
N LYS A 16 15.89 8.95 19.54
CA LYS A 16 16.57 10.13 20.14
C LYS A 16 15.78 10.76 21.30
N GLU A 17 14.46 10.80 21.24
CA GLU A 17 13.62 11.35 22.32
C GLU A 17 13.53 10.46 23.56
N ILE A 18 13.63 9.14 23.39
CA ILE A 18 13.56 8.16 24.49
C ILE A 18 14.92 8.06 25.21
N MET A 19 16.02 8.31 24.49
CA MET A 19 17.37 8.21 25.04
C MET A 19 17.75 9.47 25.82
N ARG A 20 18.55 9.27 26.88
CA ARG A 20 19.19 10.40 27.56
C ARG A 20 20.14 11.10 26.58
N PRO A 21 20.23 12.45 26.62
CA PRO A 21 21.09 13.21 25.71
C PRO A 21 22.55 12.75 25.74
N GLU A 22 23.03 12.30 26.90
CA GLU A 22 24.38 11.76 27.09
C GLU A 22 24.69 10.55 26.19
N TYR A 23 23.68 9.74 25.86
CA TYR A 23 23.83 8.52 25.08
C TYR A 23 23.46 8.70 23.61
N ALA A 24 22.86 9.82 23.21
CA ALA A 24 22.33 10.01 21.86
C ALA A 24 23.38 9.83 20.76
N GLU A 25 24.64 10.17 21.07
CA GLU A 25 25.80 10.07 20.18
C GLU A 25 26.92 9.19 20.79
N ALA A 26 26.66 8.54 21.93
CA ALA A 26 27.66 7.68 22.58
C ALA A 26 27.79 6.35 21.84
N GLU A 27 29.02 5.94 21.57
CA GLU A 27 29.29 4.66 20.92
C GLU A 27 29.29 3.50 21.93
N ASN A 28 28.78 2.35 21.50
CA ASN A 28 28.91 1.10 22.26
C ASN A 28 30.33 0.50 22.11
N ASP A 29 30.57 -0.65 22.75
CA ASP A 29 31.86 -1.35 22.68
C ASP A 29 32.26 -1.75 21.24
N ASP A 30 31.29 -1.82 20.32
CA ASP A 30 31.50 -2.09 18.89
C ASP A 30 31.70 -0.80 18.05
N GLN A 31 31.89 0.35 18.69
CA GLN A 31 32.05 1.67 18.04
C GLN A 31 30.82 2.10 17.21
N LYS A 32 29.62 1.68 17.61
CA LYS A 32 28.36 2.05 16.94
C LYS A 32 27.56 3.04 17.77
N THR A 33 27.10 4.11 17.12
CA THR A 33 26.11 5.02 17.72
C THR A 33 24.75 4.33 17.78
N PRO A 34 23.83 4.76 18.67
CA PRO A 34 22.50 4.16 18.76
C PRO A 34 21.71 4.26 17.46
N GLN A 35 21.93 5.33 16.68
CA GLN A 35 21.31 5.50 15.36
C GLN A 35 21.84 4.47 14.35
N ALA A 36 23.15 4.20 14.35
CA ALA A 36 23.76 3.19 13.50
C ALA A 36 23.25 1.80 13.87
N LEU A 37 23.26 1.47 15.16
CA LEU A 37 22.77 0.20 15.68
C LEU A 37 21.29 -0.02 15.36
N PHE A 38 20.43 0.99 15.58
CA PHE A 38 19.01 0.89 15.23
C PHE A 38 18.81 0.63 13.74
N SER A 39 19.57 1.29 12.87
CA SER A 39 19.46 1.15 11.42
C SER A 39 19.89 -0.24 10.95
N GLU A 40 20.91 -0.83 11.57
CA GLU A 40 21.40 -2.18 11.28
C GLU A 40 20.40 -3.25 11.76
N GLU A 41 19.98 -3.19 13.02
CA GLU A 41 19.03 -4.16 13.60
C GLU A 41 17.67 -4.15 12.89
N HIS A 42 17.27 -2.99 12.35
CA HIS A 42 15.99 -2.84 11.64
C HIS A 42 16.14 -2.83 10.12
N GLU A 43 17.31 -3.18 9.56
CA GLU A 43 17.54 -3.20 8.11
C GLU A 43 16.60 -4.17 7.39
N ALA A 44 16.41 -5.37 7.95
CA ALA A 44 15.53 -6.40 7.39
C ALA A 44 14.07 -5.90 7.33
N LEU A 45 13.59 -5.27 8.41
CA LEU A 45 12.24 -4.71 8.48
C LEU A 45 12.08 -3.55 7.49
N ARG A 46 13.09 -2.68 7.38
CA ARG A 46 13.11 -1.59 6.41
C ARG A 46 13.02 -2.10 4.98
N SER A 47 13.81 -3.13 4.63
CA SER A 47 13.80 -3.75 3.30
C SER A 47 12.46 -4.43 2.99
N MET A 48 11.89 -5.16 3.95
CA MET A 48 10.56 -5.77 3.81
C MET A 48 9.46 -4.70 3.63
N GLY A 49 9.50 -3.64 4.43
CA GLY A 49 8.57 -2.52 4.33
C GLY A 49 8.65 -1.82 2.98
N GLU A 50 9.87 -1.57 2.49
CA GLU A 50 10.10 -0.97 1.17
C GLU A 50 9.55 -1.83 0.03
N LYS A 51 9.80 -3.15 0.07
CA LYS A 51 9.28 -4.09 -0.92
C LYS A 51 7.76 -4.18 -0.87
N TRP A 52 7.19 -4.23 0.33
CA TRP A 52 5.73 -4.27 0.52
C TRP A 52 5.06 -3.00 0.00
N MET A 53 5.61 -1.83 0.31
CA MET A 53 5.06 -0.56 -0.14
C MET A 53 5.18 -0.39 -1.65
N THR A 54 6.28 -0.82 -2.25
CA THR A 54 6.46 -0.83 -3.70
C THR A 54 5.43 -1.73 -4.39
N LYS A 55 5.29 -2.98 -3.93
CA LYS A 55 4.27 -3.90 -4.46
C LYS A 55 2.85 -3.38 -4.33
N THR A 56 2.56 -2.71 -3.22
CA THR A 56 1.25 -2.10 -2.96
C THR A 56 1.02 -0.93 -3.91
N ALA A 57 2.01 -0.07 -4.10
CA ALA A 57 1.95 1.05 -5.04
C ALA A 57 1.76 0.57 -6.49
N GLU A 58 2.46 -0.48 -6.92
CA GLU A 58 2.28 -1.11 -8.24
C GLU A 58 0.85 -1.64 -8.41
N SER A 59 0.34 -2.37 -7.41
CA SER A 59 -1.03 -2.90 -7.43
C SER A 59 -2.07 -1.78 -7.51
N CYS A 60 -1.90 -0.72 -6.73
CA CYS A 60 -2.76 0.47 -6.77
C CYS A 60 -2.68 1.20 -8.12
N ALA A 61 -1.50 1.30 -8.72
CA ALA A 61 -1.32 1.92 -10.03
C ALA A 61 -2.03 1.14 -11.13
N LEU A 62 -1.99 -0.21 -11.08
CA LEU A 62 -2.76 -1.05 -12.01
C LEU A 62 -4.27 -0.84 -11.85
N VAL A 63 -4.76 -0.79 -10.61
CA VAL A 63 -6.18 -0.52 -10.33
C VAL A 63 -6.60 0.88 -10.82
N ALA A 64 -5.78 1.90 -10.54
CA ALA A 64 -6.03 3.26 -11.02
C ALA A 64 -6.07 3.32 -12.56
N THR A 65 -5.18 2.58 -13.24
CA THR A 65 -5.15 2.48 -14.69
C THR A 65 -6.41 1.81 -15.24
N LEU A 66 -6.90 0.75 -14.60
CA LEU A 66 -8.16 0.09 -14.96
C LEU A 66 -9.35 1.05 -14.82
N ILE A 67 -9.43 1.78 -13.70
CA ILE A 67 -10.49 2.78 -13.47
C ILE A 67 -10.43 3.88 -14.52
N ALA A 68 -9.24 4.42 -14.81
CA ALA A 68 -9.06 5.45 -15.83
C ALA A 68 -9.47 4.96 -17.22
N THR A 69 -9.15 3.70 -17.56
CA THR A 69 -9.53 3.07 -18.83
C THR A 69 -11.05 2.91 -18.96
N VAL A 70 -11.72 2.44 -17.90
CA VAL A 70 -13.19 2.31 -17.88
C VAL A 70 -13.86 3.67 -17.95
N ALA A 71 -13.35 4.67 -17.21
CA ALA A 71 -13.87 6.03 -17.25
C ALA A 71 -13.71 6.65 -18.65
N PHE A 72 -12.53 6.52 -19.28
CA PHE A 72 -12.28 6.99 -20.64
C PHE A 72 -13.16 6.26 -21.67
N SER A 73 -13.33 4.95 -21.53
CA SER A 73 -14.25 4.16 -22.34
C SER A 73 -15.69 4.67 -22.21
N ALA A 74 -16.17 4.92 -20.99
CA ALA A 74 -17.53 5.39 -20.74
C ALA A 74 -17.78 6.82 -21.25
N THR A 75 -16.80 7.72 -21.15
CA THR A 75 -16.95 9.11 -21.60
C THR A 75 -16.82 9.27 -23.11
N PHE A 76 -15.93 8.53 -23.76
CA PHE A 76 -15.67 8.69 -25.20
C PHE A 76 -16.41 7.67 -26.08
N GLN A 77 -16.84 6.52 -25.54
CA GLN A 77 -17.76 5.62 -26.25
C GLN A 77 -19.22 6.06 -26.06
N LEU A 78 -19.48 7.35 -26.26
CA LEU A 78 -20.81 7.90 -26.52
C LEU A 78 -21.11 7.93 -28.04
N PRO A 79 -21.35 6.81 -28.75
CA PRO A 79 -22.08 6.87 -30.00
C PRO A 79 -23.56 6.76 -29.67
N GLY A 80 -24.32 7.81 -29.95
CA GLY A 80 -25.78 7.78 -29.94
C GLY A 80 -26.30 6.77 -30.96
N ALA A 81 -26.44 5.52 -30.55
CA ALA A 81 -27.01 4.45 -31.36
C ALA A 81 -28.36 4.03 -30.77
N VAL A 82 -29.41 4.38 -31.48
CA VAL A 82 -30.77 3.89 -31.29
C VAL A 82 -30.94 2.61 -32.09
N ASP A 83 -31.64 1.63 -31.52
CA ASP A 83 -32.17 0.47 -32.25
C ASP A 83 -33.10 0.95 -33.38
N SER A 84 -33.20 0.20 -34.48
CA SER A 84 -34.28 0.26 -35.47
C SER A 84 -35.71 0.48 -34.93
N LYS A 85 -36.00 0.16 -33.66
CA LYS A 85 -37.26 0.43 -32.95
C LYS A 85 -37.28 1.74 -32.14
N GLY A 86 -36.26 2.59 -32.27
CA GLY A 86 -36.16 3.87 -31.54
C GLY A 86 -35.78 3.75 -30.07
N SER A 87 -35.43 2.55 -29.58
CA SER A 87 -35.01 2.34 -28.20
C SER A 87 -33.50 2.58 -28.04
N PRO A 88 -33.03 3.26 -26.98
CA PRO A 88 -31.60 3.44 -26.77
C PRO A 88 -30.92 2.07 -26.53
N ILE A 89 -29.99 1.67 -27.41
CA ILE A 89 -29.10 0.51 -27.17
C ILE A 89 -28.22 0.73 -25.91
N LEU A 90 -28.20 1.97 -25.43
CA LEU A 90 -27.53 2.46 -24.24
C LEU A 90 -27.79 1.63 -22.99
N VAL A 91 -28.97 1.04 -22.80
CA VAL A 91 -29.32 0.31 -21.54
C VAL A 91 -28.45 -0.94 -21.36
N LYS A 92 -28.23 -1.75 -22.40
CA LYS A 92 -27.36 -2.94 -22.31
C LYS A 92 -25.89 -2.58 -22.09
N LYS A 93 -25.43 -1.47 -22.68
CA LYS A 93 -24.05 -0.97 -22.51
C LYS A 93 -23.83 -0.30 -21.16
N ALA A 94 -24.80 0.41 -20.62
CA ALA A 94 -24.73 1.00 -19.28
C ALA A 94 -24.66 -0.08 -18.20
N CYS A 95 -25.45 -1.16 -18.33
CA CYS A 95 -25.33 -2.32 -17.45
C CYS A 95 -23.94 -2.95 -17.51
N PHE A 96 -23.32 -3.02 -18.69
CA PHE A 96 -21.95 -3.54 -18.84
C PHE A 96 -20.89 -2.64 -18.20
N VAL A 97 -21.01 -1.32 -18.34
CA VAL A 97 -20.10 -0.37 -17.69
C VAL A 97 -20.25 -0.41 -16.17
N ILE A 98 -21.49 -0.41 -15.67
CA ILE A 98 -21.78 -0.52 -14.23
C ILE A 98 -21.24 -1.85 -13.69
N PHE A 99 -21.42 -2.95 -14.43
CA PHE A 99 -20.87 -4.25 -14.10
C PHE A 99 -19.33 -4.20 -14.04
N ALA A 100 -18.66 -3.61 -15.03
CA ALA A 100 -17.20 -3.49 -15.05
C ALA A 100 -16.65 -2.62 -13.90
N ILE A 101 -17.33 -1.52 -13.56
CA ILE A 101 -16.97 -0.68 -12.41
C ILE A 101 -17.16 -1.46 -11.11
N SER A 102 -18.29 -2.13 -10.96
CA SER A 102 -18.59 -2.96 -9.78
C SER A 102 -17.57 -4.07 -9.60
N ASP A 103 -17.14 -4.72 -10.69
CA ASP A 103 -16.13 -5.77 -10.68
C ASP A 103 -14.75 -5.22 -10.26
N ALA A 104 -14.34 -4.06 -10.81
CA ALA A 104 -13.09 -3.41 -10.42
C ALA A 104 -13.07 -3.03 -8.93
N ILE A 105 -14.17 -2.47 -8.40
CA ILE A 105 -14.30 -2.12 -6.97
C ILE A 105 -14.29 -3.38 -6.11
N SER A 106 -14.97 -4.45 -6.55
CA SER A 106 -15.00 -5.74 -5.86
C SER A 106 -13.60 -6.35 -5.75
N LEU A 107 -12.84 -6.38 -6.84
CA LEU A 107 -11.47 -6.91 -6.87
C LEU A 107 -10.54 -6.08 -6.00
N PHE A 108 -10.65 -4.75 -6.04
CA PHE A 108 -9.86 -3.87 -5.18
C PHE A 108 -10.17 -4.11 -3.70
N THR A 109 -11.45 -4.14 -3.34
CA THR A 109 -11.90 -4.33 -1.96
C THR A 109 -11.51 -5.72 -1.44
N SER A 110 -11.65 -6.75 -2.27
CA SER A 110 -11.21 -8.11 -1.94
C SER A 110 -9.70 -8.16 -1.67
N THR A 111 -8.91 -7.56 -2.54
CA THR A 111 -7.45 -7.49 -2.39
C THR A 111 -7.06 -6.72 -1.13
N ALA A 112 -7.66 -5.55 -0.88
CA ALA A 112 -7.40 -4.75 0.31
C ALA A 112 -7.76 -5.51 1.60
N SER A 113 -8.88 -6.23 1.61
CA SER A 113 -9.31 -7.06 2.74
C SER A 113 -8.31 -8.20 3.02
N ILE A 114 -7.86 -8.91 1.98
CA ILE A 114 -6.84 -9.95 2.11
C ILE A 114 -5.54 -9.37 2.66
N LEU A 115 -5.11 -8.21 2.16
CA LEU A 115 -3.91 -7.54 2.66
C LEU A 115 -4.04 -7.14 4.13
N MET A 116 -5.18 -6.57 4.55
CA MET A 116 -5.42 -6.27 5.97
C MET A 116 -5.37 -7.52 6.83
N PHE A 117 -6.01 -8.60 6.39
CA PHE A 117 -6.00 -9.87 7.11
C PHE A 117 -4.58 -10.44 7.25
N LEU A 118 -3.80 -10.42 6.15
CA LEU A 118 -2.40 -10.84 6.16
C LEU A 118 -1.52 -9.96 7.05
N SER A 119 -1.75 -8.65 7.07
CA SER A 119 -1.05 -7.72 7.97
C SER A 119 -1.31 -8.05 9.44
N ILE A 120 -2.56 -8.33 9.81
CA ILE A 120 -2.92 -8.74 11.17
C ILE A 120 -2.22 -10.07 11.53
N LEU A 121 -2.23 -11.05 10.64
CA LEU A 121 -1.55 -12.33 10.87
C LEU A 121 -0.04 -12.18 11.00
N THR A 122 0.59 -11.39 10.13
CA THR A 122 2.03 -11.14 10.13
C THR A 122 2.46 -10.42 11.42
N SER A 123 1.67 -9.43 11.86
CA SER A 123 1.88 -8.73 13.13
C SER A 123 1.88 -9.68 14.34
N ARG A 124 0.94 -10.65 14.38
CA ARG A 124 0.87 -11.66 15.45
C ARG A 124 1.98 -12.70 15.41
N TYR A 125 2.65 -12.87 14.27
CA TYR A 125 3.85 -13.72 14.19
C TYR A 125 5.07 -12.99 14.72
N ALA A 126 5.25 -11.71 14.37
CA ALA A 126 6.33 -10.89 14.92
C ALA A 126 6.25 -10.76 16.45
N GLU A 127 5.04 -10.62 17.01
CA GLU A 127 4.81 -10.57 18.46
C GLU A 127 5.16 -11.90 19.17
N ARG A 128 4.95 -13.04 18.49
CA ARG A 128 5.23 -14.38 19.05
C ARG A 128 6.70 -14.80 18.95
N ASP A 129 7.44 -14.29 17.97
CA ASP A 129 8.88 -14.52 17.88
C ASP A 129 9.66 -13.69 18.92
N PHE A 130 9.17 -12.50 19.28
CA PHE A 130 9.77 -11.68 20.34
C PHE A 130 9.67 -12.29 21.74
N LEU A 131 8.64 -13.11 22.01
CA LEU A 131 8.43 -13.76 23.32
C LEU A 131 9.26 -15.04 23.50
N LYS A 132 10.05 -15.43 22.49
CA LYS A 132 10.89 -16.64 22.51
C LYS A 132 12.39 -16.36 22.60
N SER A 133 12.82 -15.10 22.65
CA SER A 133 14.21 -14.68 22.84
C SER A 133 14.40 -13.98 24.18
#